data_AF-A0A816VWT1-F1
#
_entry.id   AF-A0A816VWT1-F1
#
_cell.length_a   1.000
_cell.length_b   1.000
_cell.length_c   1.000
_cell.angle_alpha   90.00
_cell.angle_beta   90.00
_cell.angle_gamma   90.00
#
_symmetry.space_group_name_H-M   'P 1'
#
loop_
_entity.id
_entity.type
_entity.pdbx_description
1 polymer ?
#
loop_
_entity_poly.entity_id
_entity_poly.type
_entity_poly.pdbx_seq_one_letter_code
_entity_poly.pdbx_strand_id
1 'polypeptide(L)'
;MVSHAIRKDCASRDACKQTVIAICEGCSQAFCTKDFNAHRLFLGDEIDAVISEYDQARELRQELIQKNTIHLERLSKKLQDLSEQLKQGRQHDSFVEADIGSWKKSLDDLKEQLALNSILRINQDSGNPLVQNVFVNSIENNEVFDRVSDNSARIEENGLAAIHTSHAGYIEVRGRNEYSTGCHRIRLSIQQSSDTWLFLGVKAKSAPLQETSYSSKSTYG
;
A
#
# COMPACT_ATOMS: atom_id res chain seq x y z
N MET A 1 16.31 7.57 19.74
CA MET A 1 16.47 9.02 19.96
C MET A 1 15.10 9.55 20.35
N VAL A 2 14.86 9.67 21.66
CA VAL A 2 13.61 10.24 22.18
C VAL A 2 13.65 11.73 21.86
N SER A 3 12.63 12.21 21.16
CA SER A 3 12.39 13.62 20.85
C SER A 3 12.80 14.51 22.01
N HIS A 4 13.60 15.54 21.74
CA HIS A 4 13.70 16.71 22.60
C HIS A 4 12.29 17.29 22.68
N ALA A 5 11.48 16.76 23.60
CA ALA A 5 10.25 17.39 24.04
C ALA A 5 10.60 18.84 24.28
N ILE A 6 9.93 19.71 23.53
CA ILE A 6 9.99 21.15 23.69
C ILE A 6 9.66 21.36 25.16
N ARG A 7 10.70 21.54 26.00
CA ARG A 7 10.55 22.12 27.33
C ARG A 7 10.02 23.51 27.04
N LYS A 8 8.70 23.64 26.92
CA LYS A 8 8.05 24.89 27.27
C LYS A 8 8.36 25.03 28.74
N ASP A 9 9.48 25.68 29.03
CA ASP A 9 9.80 26.13 30.37
C ASP A 9 8.53 26.83 30.84
N CYS A 10 7.87 26.25 31.86
CA CYS A 10 6.74 26.88 32.51
C CYS A 10 7.16 28.32 32.73
N ALA A 11 6.37 29.23 32.14
CA ALA A 11 6.71 30.63 32.03
C ALA A 11 7.38 31.07 33.33
N SER A 12 8.58 31.62 33.20
CA SER A 12 9.38 32.21 34.28
C SER A 12 8.47 32.71 35.39
N ARG A 13 8.79 32.42 36.66
CA ARG A 13 8.00 32.72 37.87
C ARG A 13 7.24 34.06 37.86
N ASP A 14 7.68 35.02 37.06
CA ASP A 14 7.08 36.32 36.81
C ASP A 14 5.73 36.32 36.07
N ALA A 15 5.33 35.25 35.37
CA ALA A 15 4.10 35.24 34.55
C ALA A 15 2.83 34.74 35.27
N CYS A 16 2.93 33.77 36.19
CA CYS A 16 1.76 33.28 36.96
C CYS A 16 1.81 33.85 38.39
N LYS A 17 1.05 34.93 38.66
CA LYS A 17 0.90 35.52 40.02
C LYS A 17 0.14 34.63 41.02
N GLN A 18 -0.23 33.40 40.64
CA GLN A 18 -1.03 32.49 41.45
C GLN A 18 -0.14 31.51 42.24
N THR A 19 -0.61 31.07 43.40
CA THR A 19 0.05 30.05 44.22
C THR A 19 0.21 28.74 43.43
N VAL A 20 1.38 28.11 43.54
CA VAL A 20 1.63 26.75 43.01
C VAL A 20 0.67 25.78 43.68
N ILE A 21 -0.04 24.97 42.89
CA ILE A 21 -1.02 24.01 43.42
C ILE A 21 -0.61 22.55 43.21
N ALA A 22 0.28 22.27 42.27
CA ALA A 22 0.64 20.91 41.89
C ALA A 22 2.08 20.83 41.34
N ILE A 23 2.69 19.67 41.49
CA ILE A 23 3.96 19.32 40.86
C ILE A 23 3.71 18.05 40.03
N CYS A 24 4.07 18.06 38.75
CA CYS A 24 4.03 16.86 37.93
C CYS A 24 5.34 16.11 38.12
N GLU A 25 5.29 14.87 38.64
CA GLU A 25 6.48 14.06 38.86
C GLU A 25 7.20 13.71 37.56
N GLY A 26 6.45 13.47 36.48
CA GLY A 26 6.99 13.07 35.18
C GLY A 26 7.91 14.12 34.55
N CYS A 27 7.59 15.41 34.69
CA CYS A 27 8.46 16.50 34.21
C CYS A 27 9.20 17.23 35.34
N SER A 28 8.92 16.92 36.60
CA SER A 28 9.46 17.59 37.79
C SER A 28 9.24 19.12 37.80
N GLN A 29 8.13 19.58 37.23
CA GLN A 29 7.76 21.00 37.16
C GLN A 29 6.59 21.33 38.09
N ALA A 30 6.61 22.53 38.63
CA ALA A 30 5.53 23.10 39.45
C ALA A 30 4.57 23.92 38.58
N PHE A 31 3.26 23.79 38.84
CA PHE A 31 2.22 24.41 38.03
C PHE A 31 1.21 25.18 38.90
N CYS A 32 0.73 26.33 38.40
CA CYS A 32 -0.51 26.93 38.87
C CYS A 32 -1.73 26.25 38.19
N THR A 33 -2.96 26.49 38.67
CA THR A 33 -4.15 25.72 38.22
C THR A 33 -4.36 25.74 36.71
N LYS A 34 -4.19 26.91 36.10
CA LYS A 34 -4.35 27.08 34.65
C LYS A 34 -3.31 26.26 33.87
N ASP A 35 -2.05 26.36 34.24
CA ASP A 35 -0.95 25.68 33.55
C ASP A 35 -0.99 24.16 33.78
N PHE A 36 -1.43 23.72 34.97
CA PHE A 36 -1.64 22.31 35.24
C PHE A 36 -2.72 21.70 34.34
N ASN A 37 -3.84 22.41 34.15
CA ASN A 37 -4.89 21.96 33.24
C ASN A 37 -4.43 21.93 31.78
N ALA A 38 -3.68 22.95 31.34
CA ALA A 38 -3.11 22.98 29.99
C ALA A 38 -2.10 21.84 29.78
N HIS A 39 -1.22 21.58 30.76
CA HIS A 39 -0.28 20.47 30.73
C HIS A 39 -1.01 19.12 30.66
N ARG A 40 -2.06 18.94 31.46
CA ARG A 40 -2.88 17.72 31.44
C ARG A 40 -3.57 17.50 30.09
N LEU A 41 -4.10 18.55 29.47
CA LEU A 41 -4.70 18.45 28.13
C LEU A 41 -3.65 18.06 27.09
N PHE A 42 -2.49 18.72 27.11
CA PHE A 42 -1.37 18.40 26.23
C PHE A 42 -0.92 16.92 26.37
N LEU A 43 -0.78 16.42 27.59
CA LEU A 43 -0.47 15.00 27.82
C LEU A 43 -1.58 14.07 27.31
N GLY A 44 -2.84 14.50 27.39
CA GLY A 44 -3.97 13.78 26.80
C GLY A 44 -3.80 13.64 25.28
N ASP A 45 -3.53 14.75 24.59
CA ASP A 45 -3.32 14.77 23.14
C ASP A 45 -2.12 13.89 22.72
N GLU A 46 -1.02 13.90 23.49
CA GLU A 46 0.14 13.04 23.22
C GLU A 46 -0.18 11.54 23.41
N ILE A 47 -0.95 11.18 24.44
CA ILE A 47 -1.38 9.80 24.67
C ILE A 47 -2.29 9.33 23.53
N ASP A 48 -3.25 10.17 23.11
CA ASP A 48 -4.16 9.84 22.02
C ASP A 48 -3.41 9.64 20.70
N ALA A 49 -2.38 10.45 20.42
CA ALA A 49 -1.50 10.24 19.28
C ALA A 49 -0.77 8.89 19.32
N VAL A 50 -0.19 8.51 20.47
CA VAL A 50 0.48 7.21 20.65
C VAL A 50 -0.50 6.04 20.49
N ILE A 51 -1.72 6.17 21.01
CA ILE A 51 -2.77 5.15 20.85
C ILE A 51 -3.10 4.98 19.35
N SER A 52 -3.29 6.10 18.64
CA SER A 52 -3.58 6.09 17.20
C SER A 52 -2.47 5.40 16.40
N GLU A 53 -1.19 5.67 16.71
CA GLU A 53 -0.05 5.02 16.06
C GLU A 53 0.00 3.51 16.35
N TYR A 54 -0.27 3.13 17.60
CA TYR A 54 -0.32 1.72 18.00
C TYR A 54 -1.43 0.97 17.25
N ASP A 55 -2.62 1.56 17.14
CA ASP A 55 -3.74 0.97 16.41
C ASP A 55 -3.40 0.82 14.91
N GLN A 56 -2.81 1.84 14.29
CA GLN A 56 -2.35 1.77 12.89
C GLN A 56 -1.30 0.66 12.69
N ALA A 57 -0.32 0.56 13.58
CA ALA A 57 0.70 -0.50 13.52
C ALA A 57 0.09 -1.89 13.69
N ARG A 58 -0.92 -2.03 14.56
CA ARG A 58 -1.67 -3.28 14.75
C ARG A 58 -2.44 -3.66 13.48
N GLU A 59 -3.13 -2.72 12.85
CA GLU A 59 -3.86 -2.93 11.59
C GLU A 59 -2.92 -3.37 10.46
N LEU A 60 -1.80 -2.68 10.27
CA LEU A 60 -0.79 -3.05 9.26
C LEU A 60 -0.22 -4.45 9.50
N ARG A 61 0.00 -4.82 10.75
CA ARG A 61 0.45 -6.17 11.11
C ARG A 61 -0.59 -7.22 10.76
N GLN A 62 -1.87 -6.95 11.02
CA GLN A 62 -2.96 -7.87 10.67
C GLN A 62 -3.09 -8.01 9.15
N GLU A 63 -3.02 -6.91 8.41
CA GLU A 63 -3.05 -6.92 6.94
C GLU A 63 -1.89 -7.75 6.37
N LEU A 64 -0.68 -7.57 6.91
CA LEU A 64 0.50 -8.33 6.51
C LEU A 64 0.33 -9.83 6.77
N ILE A 65 -0.16 -10.20 7.95
CA ILE A 65 -0.43 -11.61 8.29
C ILE A 65 -1.46 -12.18 7.32
N GLN A 66 -2.56 -11.47 7.06
CA GLN A 66 -3.62 -11.93 6.16
C GLN A 66 -3.09 -12.15 4.74
N LYS A 67 -2.34 -11.18 4.19
CA LYS A 67 -1.75 -11.29 2.85
C LYS A 67 -0.78 -12.47 2.75
N ASN A 68 0.08 -12.66 3.75
CA ASN A 68 1.01 -13.78 3.79
C ASN A 68 0.27 -15.12 3.88
N THR A 69 -0.78 -15.22 4.71
CA THR A 69 -1.59 -16.44 4.83
C THR A 69 -2.22 -16.80 3.50
N ILE A 70 -2.93 -15.86 2.85
CA ILE A 70 -3.56 -16.09 1.54
C ILE A 70 -2.53 -16.51 0.49
N HIS A 71 -1.35 -15.89 0.50
CA HIS A 71 -0.30 -16.23 -0.45
C HIS A 71 0.24 -17.65 -0.20
N LEU A 72 0.54 -17.99 1.05
CA LEU A 72 1.03 -19.33 1.42
C LEU A 72 0.01 -20.41 1.11
N GLU A 73 -1.28 -20.16 1.33
CA GLU A 73 -2.38 -21.06 0.94
C GLU A 73 -2.39 -21.29 -0.58
N ARG A 74 -2.23 -20.23 -1.38
CA ARG A 74 -2.18 -20.33 -2.85
C ARG A 74 -0.98 -21.15 -3.32
N LEU A 75 0.20 -20.94 -2.75
CA LEU A 75 1.40 -21.71 -3.08
C LEU A 75 1.24 -23.18 -2.67
N SER A 76 0.72 -23.42 -1.46
CA SER A 76 0.43 -24.77 -0.96
C SER A 76 -0.51 -25.52 -1.89
N LYS A 77 -1.58 -24.86 -2.36
CA LYS A 77 -2.51 -25.43 -3.32
C LYS A 77 -1.83 -25.79 -4.65
N LYS A 78 -1.04 -24.88 -5.24
CA LYS A 78 -0.31 -25.17 -6.49
C LYS A 78 0.67 -26.34 -6.34
N LEU A 79 1.36 -26.45 -5.20
CA LEU A 79 2.24 -27.59 -4.90
C LEU A 79 1.46 -28.88 -4.75
N GLN A 80 0.30 -28.85 -4.10
CA GLN A 80 -0.59 -29.99 -3.98
C GLN A 80 -1.10 -30.45 -5.35
N ASP A 81 -1.54 -29.53 -6.20
CA ASP A 81 -2.00 -29.81 -7.56
C ASP A 81 -0.87 -30.45 -8.40
N LEU A 82 0.35 -29.89 -8.35
CA LEU A 82 1.52 -30.46 -9.02
C LEU A 82 1.87 -31.85 -8.48
N SER A 83 1.81 -32.05 -7.16
CA SER A 83 2.04 -33.35 -6.54
C SER A 83 1.01 -34.39 -6.99
N GLU A 84 -0.24 -33.99 -7.20
CA GLU A 84 -1.30 -34.89 -7.66
C GLU A 84 -1.11 -35.26 -9.13
N GLN A 85 -0.76 -34.30 -9.99
CA GLN A 85 -0.42 -34.57 -11.39
C GLN A 85 0.74 -35.56 -11.52
N LEU A 86 1.79 -35.40 -10.69
CA LEU A 86 2.92 -36.33 -10.65
C LEU A 86 2.51 -37.75 -10.24
N LYS A 87 1.59 -37.89 -9.28
CA LYS A 87 1.06 -39.20 -8.86
C LYS A 87 0.24 -39.85 -9.96
N GLN A 88 -0.62 -39.09 -10.63
CA GLN A 88 -1.45 -39.59 -11.73
C GLN A 88 -0.58 -40.06 -12.91
N GLY A 89 0.41 -39.25 -13.31
CA GLY A 89 1.36 -39.65 -14.35
C GLY A 89 2.10 -40.96 -14.02
N ARG A 90 2.45 -41.16 -12.74
CA ARG A 90 3.05 -42.43 -12.27
C ARG A 90 2.11 -43.61 -12.37
N GLN A 91 0.83 -43.45 -12.05
CA GLN A 91 -0.13 -44.56 -12.08
C GLN A 91 -0.46 -45.02 -13.50
N HIS A 92 -0.43 -44.10 -14.47
CA HIS A 92 -0.74 -44.41 -15.86
C HIS A 92 0.46 -44.88 -16.70
N ASP A 93 1.66 -44.88 -16.13
CA ASP A 93 2.94 -45.18 -16.81
C ASP A 93 3.10 -44.38 -18.13
N SER A 94 2.43 -43.22 -18.21
CA SER A 94 2.25 -42.44 -19.43
C SER A 94 3.18 -41.23 -19.44
N PHE A 95 4.40 -41.38 -18.93
CA PHE A 95 5.35 -40.28 -18.92
C PHE A 95 5.83 -40.00 -20.34
N VAL A 96 5.35 -38.90 -20.94
CA VAL A 96 6.03 -38.30 -22.08
C VAL A 96 7.03 -37.27 -21.57
N GLU A 97 8.17 -37.15 -22.24
CA GLU A 97 9.24 -36.21 -21.88
C GLU A 97 8.74 -34.76 -21.76
N ALA A 98 7.70 -34.41 -22.54
CA ALA A 98 6.99 -33.14 -22.47
C ALA A 98 6.38 -32.85 -21.08
N ASP A 99 5.80 -33.86 -20.42
CA ASP A 99 5.16 -33.70 -19.10
C ASP A 99 6.22 -33.39 -18.04
N ILE A 100 7.34 -34.12 -18.06
CA ILE A 100 8.47 -33.90 -17.15
C ILE A 100 9.02 -32.48 -17.31
N GLY A 101 9.18 -32.02 -18.56
CA GLY A 101 9.58 -30.65 -18.85
C GLY A 101 8.62 -29.61 -18.28
N SER A 102 7.31 -29.84 -18.42
CA SER A 102 6.27 -28.93 -17.91
C SER A 102 6.23 -28.87 -16.38
N TRP A 103 6.40 -30.00 -15.69
CA TRP A 103 6.44 -30.06 -14.23
C TRP A 103 7.70 -29.41 -13.67
N LYS A 104 8.85 -29.65 -14.31
CA LYS A 104 10.10 -28.98 -13.94
C LYS A 104 9.95 -27.46 -14.02
N LYS A 105 9.42 -26.96 -15.14
CA LYS A 105 9.14 -25.52 -15.31
C LYS A 105 8.20 -25.00 -14.23
N SER A 106 7.11 -25.71 -13.95
CA SER A 106 6.16 -25.31 -12.90
C SER A 106 6.80 -25.26 -11.51
N LEU A 107 7.74 -26.17 -11.22
CA LEU A 107 8.50 -26.19 -9.97
C LEU A 107 9.46 -24.99 -9.88
N ASP A 108 10.14 -24.67 -10.98
CA ASP A 108 11.03 -23.49 -11.06
C ASP A 108 10.22 -22.20 -10.89
N ASP A 109 9.06 -22.07 -11.56
CA ASP A 109 8.16 -20.92 -11.41
C ASP A 109 7.65 -20.76 -9.96
N LEU A 110 7.35 -21.87 -9.27
CA LEU A 110 6.95 -21.86 -7.86
C LEU A 110 8.11 -21.45 -6.95
N LYS A 111 9.32 -21.91 -7.25
CA LYS A 111 10.54 -21.56 -6.51
C LYS A 111 10.85 -20.06 -6.66
N GLU A 112 10.69 -19.50 -7.86
CA GLU A 112 10.83 -18.07 -8.09
C GLU A 112 9.76 -17.26 -7.35
N GLN A 113 8.48 -17.68 -7.40
CA GLN A 113 7.41 -17.04 -6.61
C GLN A 113 7.71 -17.05 -5.11
N LEU A 114 8.27 -18.14 -4.60
CA LEU A 114 8.64 -18.28 -3.19
C LEU A 114 9.84 -17.38 -2.82
N ALA A 115 10.79 -17.22 -3.74
CA ALA A 115 11.92 -16.30 -3.58
C ALA A 115 11.46 -14.82 -3.62
N LEU A 116 10.53 -14.48 -4.51
CA LEU A 116 10.00 -13.12 -4.68
C LEU A 116 9.18 -12.63 -3.46
N ASN A 117 8.54 -13.53 -2.71
CA ASN A 117 7.86 -13.20 -1.45
C ASN A 117 8.78 -12.61 -0.37
N SER A 118 10.09 -12.74 -0.53
CA SER A 118 11.07 -12.20 0.42
C SER A 118 11.16 -10.68 0.35
N ILE A 119 10.52 -10.01 -0.63
CA ILE A 119 10.63 -8.56 -0.82
C ILE A 119 9.36 -7.85 -0.32
N LEU A 120 8.87 -8.21 0.86
CA LEU A 120 8.03 -7.32 1.65
C LEU A 120 8.89 -6.14 2.10
N ARG A 121 8.88 -5.04 1.32
CA ARG A 121 9.54 -3.81 1.73
C ARG A 121 8.65 -3.05 2.70
N ILE A 122 8.99 -3.17 3.97
CA ILE A 122 8.55 -2.21 4.98
C ILE A 122 9.37 -0.95 4.73
N ASN A 123 8.73 0.04 4.10
CA ASN A 123 9.37 1.33 3.89
C ASN A 123 9.00 2.23 5.06
N GLN A 124 10.01 2.95 5.56
CA GLN A 124 9.84 3.95 6.59
C GLN A 124 9.91 5.31 5.92
N ASP A 125 8.85 6.09 6.01
CA ASP A 125 8.89 7.49 5.57
C ASP A 125 9.67 8.30 6.60
N SER A 126 10.76 8.94 6.16
CA SER A 126 11.64 9.73 7.04
C SER A 126 11.16 11.16 7.25
N GLY A 127 10.06 11.56 6.61
CA GLY A 127 9.54 12.92 6.66
C GLY A 127 9.02 13.38 8.03
N ASN A 128 8.68 12.46 8.95
CA ASN A 128 8.17 12.82 10.27
C ASN A 128 8.81 11.94 11.37
N PRO A 129 9.64 12.52 12.27
CA PRO A 129 10.32 11.76 13.31
C PRO A 129 9.38 11.26 14.43
N LEU A 130 8.19 11.85 14.55
CA LEU A 130 7.17 11.45 15.52
C LEU A 130 6.24 10.38 14.92
N VAL A 131 5.68 10.66 13.73
CA VAL A 131 4.74 9.73 13.07
C VAL A 131 5.44 9.00 11.94
N GLN A 132 5.99 7.82 12.25
CA GLN A 132 6.56 6.96 11.21
C GLN A 132 5.42 6.34 10.43
N ASN A 133 5.12 6.91 9.25
CA ASN A 133 4.21 6.29 8.30
C ASN A 133 4.85 5.02 7.76
N VAL A 134 4.66 3.92 8.47
CA VAL A 134 4.99 2.59 8.00
C VAL A 134 3.88 2.17 7.06
N PHE A 135 4.24 1.76 5.85
CA PHE A 135 3.28 1.15 4.93
C PHE A 135 3.87 -0.15 4.39
N VAL A 136 3.02 -1.16 4.33
CA VAL A 136 3.36 -2.45 3.72
C VAL A 136 3.12 -2.33 2.22
N ASN A 137 4.21 -2.29 1.46
CA ASN A 137 4.12 -2.44 0.02
C ASN A 137 4.13 -3.93 -0.34
N SER A 138 2.95 -4.47 -0.62
CA SER A 138 2.88 -5.67 -1.44
C SER A 138 3.11 -5.22 -2.88
N ILE A 139 4.30 -5.49 -3.42
CA ILE A 139 4.52 -5.35 -4.87
C ILE A 139 3.85 -6.57 -5.50
N GLU A 140 2.52 -6.54 -5.59
CA GLU A 140 1.83 -7.47 -6.46
C GLU A 140 2.18 -7.07 -7.90
N ASN A 141 3.25 -7.69 -8.43
CA ASN A 141 3.82 -7.46 -9.77
C ASN A 141 2.85 -7.75 -10.93
N ASN A 142 1.54 -7.85 -10.65
CA ASN A 142 0.53 -8.23 -11.63
C ASN A 142 -0.36 -7.05 -12.04
N GLU A 143 -0.20 -5.87 -11.45
CA GLU A 143 -0.85 -4.68 -12.00
C GLU A 143 -0.12 -4.23 -13.27
N VAL A 144 -0.67 -4.69 -14.39
CA VAL A 144 -0.23 -4.32 -15.73
C VAL A 144 -1.40 -3.71 -16.49
N PHE A 145 -1.10 -2.71 -17.31
CA PHE A 145 -1.99 -2.26 -18.38
C PHE A 145 -2.21 -3.40 -19.37
N ASP A 146 -3.47 -3.57 -19.79
CA ASP A 146 -3.89 -4.63 -20.69
C ASP A 146 -4.48 -4.07 -21.99
N ARG A 147 -5.21 -2.95 -21.90
CA ARG A 147 -5.99 -2.40 -23.02
C ARG A 147 -5.91 -0.89 -23.10
N VAL A 148 -5.96 -0.39 -24.33
CA VAL A 148 -6.05 1.03 -24.69
C VAL A 148 -7.27 1.22 -25.59
N SER A 149 -7.96 2.36 -25.47
CA SER A 149 -9.18 2.64 -26.25
C SER A 149 -8.95 2.82 -27.74
N ASP A 150 -7.76 3.28 -28.12
CA ASP A 150 -7.39 3.58 -29.50
C ASP A 150 -5.89 3.32 -29.74
N ASN A 151 -5.39 3.67 -30.92
CA ASN A 151 -3.99 3.52 -31.31
C ASN A 151 -3.11 4.73 -30.93
N SER A 152 -3.63 5.72 -30.21
CA SER A 152 -2.90 6.93 -29.82
C SER A 152 -2.02 6.73 -28.59
N ALA A 153 -2.31 5.69 -27.80
CA ALA A 153 -1.42 5.16 -26.79
C ALA A 153 -1.00 3.73 -27.07
N ARG A 154 0.12 3.35 -26.49
CA ARG A 154 0.66 2.00 -26.54
C ARG A 154 1.08 1.57 -25.14
N ILE A 155 0.96 0.26 -24.92
CA ILE A 155 1.40 -0.36 -23.68
C ILE A 155 2.81 -0.91 -23.93
N GLU A 156 3.77 -0.47 -23.14
CA GLU A 156 5.17 -0.88 -23.19
C GLU A 156 5.60 -1.56 -21.88
N GLU A 157 6.86 -1.98 -21.82
CA GLU A 157 7.48 -2.59 -20.63
C GLU A 157 6.67 -3.77 -20.07
N ASN A 158 6.17 -4.64 -20.95
CA ASN A 158 5.32 -5.79 -20.60
C ASN A 158 4.06 -5.42 -19.82
N GLY A 159 3.49 -4.24 -20.07
CA GLY A 159 2.29 -3.78 -19.38
C GLY A 159 2.55 -2.81 -18.23
N LEU A 160 3.80 -2.48 -17.94
CA LEU A 160 4.13 -1.58 -16.82
C LEU A 160 4.04 -0.10 -17.19
N ALA A 161 4.11 0.23 -18.47
CA ALA A 161 4.05 1.60 -18.96
C ALA A 161 2.95 1.77 -20.01
N ALA A 162 2.20 2.88 -19.92
CA ALA A 162 1.31 3.33 -20.97
C ALA A 162 1.83 4.66 -21.52
N ILE A 163 2.15 4.69 -22.81
CA ILE A 163 2.73 5.85 -23.47
C ILE A 163 1.71 6.42 -24.44
N HIS A 164 1.23 7.64 -24.16
CA HIS A 164 0.39 8.41 -25.04
C HIS A 164 1.27 9.35 -25.88
N THR A 165 1.17 9.27 -27.20
CA THR A 165 2.04 10.04 -28.12
C THR A 165 1.33 11.15 -28.89
N SER A 166 0.01 11.20 -28.82
CA SER A 166 -0.77 12.27 -29.44
C SER A 166 -0.67 13.54 -28.62
N HIS A 167 -0.59 14.69 -29.31
CA HIS A 167 -0.53 16.02 -28.70
C HIS A 167 -1.92 16.55 -28.30
N ALA A 168 -2.98 15.83 -28.67
CA ALA A 168 -4.36 16.15 -28.31
C ALA A 168 -5.21 14.88 -28.33
N GLY A 169 -6.04 14.71 -27.30
CA GLY A 169 -6.98 13.59 -27.24
C GLY A 169 -7.23 13.09 -25.82
N TYR A 170 -8.28 12.28 -25.69
CA TYR A 170 -8.58 11.55 -24.47
C TYR A 170 -8.22 10.09 -24.70
N ILE A 171 -7.45 9.50 -23.78
CA ILE A 171 -7.07 8.10 -23.83
C ILE A 171 -7.65 7.38 -22.62
N GLU A 172 -8.35 6.26 -22.84
CA GLU A 172 -8.70 5.33 -21.76
C GLU A 172 -7.71 4.16 -21.77
N VAL A 173 -6.95 4.02 -20.68
CA VAL A 173 -6.07 2.86 -20.45
C VAL A 173 -6.67 2.02 -19.32
N ARG A 174 -6.74 0.70 -19.50
CA ARG A 174 -7.24 -0.23 -18.49
C ARG A 174 -6.17 -1.21 -18.03
N GLY A 175 -6.11 -1.42 -16.72
CA GLY A 175 -5.37 -2.51 -16.11
C GLY A 175 -6.04 -3.87 -16.37
N ARG A 176 -5.27 -4.95 -16.21
CA ARG A 176 -5.75 -6.34 -16.30
C ARG A 176 -6.64 -6.74 -15.13
N ASN A 177 -6.34 -6.21 -13.94
CA ASN A 177 -7.02 -6.61 -12.73
C ASN A 177 -8.35 -5.88 -12.57
N GLU A 178 -9.26 -6.52 -11.85
CA GLU A 178 -10.59 -6.01 -11.58
C GLU A 178 -10.75 -5.74 -10.09
N TYR A 179 -11.36 -4.61 -9.77
CA TYR A 179 -11.59 -4.19 -8.39
C TYR A 179 -13.08 -4.21 -8.13
N SER A 180 -13.51 -5.08 -7.21
CA SER A 180 -14.94 -5.27 -6.91
C SER A 180 -15.37 -4.57 -5.62
N THR A 181 -14.52 -4.58 -4.60
CA THR A 181 -14.81 -4.03 -3.26
C THR A 181 -13.51 -3.74 -2.49
N GLY A 182 -13.51 -2.68 -1.69
CA GLY A 182 -12.42 -2.36 -0.76
C GLY A 182 -11.68 -1.08 -1.11
N CYS A 183 -10.58 -0.84 -0.40
CA CYS A 183 -9.67 0.26 -0.66
C CYS A 183 -8.49 -0.26 -1.50
N HIS A 184 -8.33 0.28 -2.71
CA HIS A 184 -7.26 -0.10 -3.61
C HIS A 184 -6.27 1.06 -3.75
N ARG A 185 -4.99 0.79 -3.47
CA ARG A 185 -3.94 1.78 -3.62
C ARG A 185 -3.29 1.63 -4.99
N ILE A 186 -3.64 2.53 -5.89
CA ILE A 186 -3.01 2.64 -7.21
C ILE A 186 -1.83 3.59 -7.08
N ARG A 187 -0.65 3.17 -7.56
CA ARG A 187 0.54 4.02 -7.64
C ARG A 187 0.85 4.29 -9.09
N LEU A 188 0.85 5.57 -9.46
CA LEU A 188 1.16 6.01 -10.80
C LEU A 188 2.38 6.93 -10.74
N SER A 189 3.27 6.78 -11.70
CA SER A 189 4.39 7.68 -11.90
C SER A 189 4.20 8.38 -13.24
N ILE A 190 4.05 9.71 -13.20
CA ILE A 190 3.94 10.54 -14.40
C ILE A 190 5.32 11.11 -14.65
N GLN A 191 6.00 10.59 -15.68
CA GLN A 191 7.37 11.00 -15.98
C GLN A 191 7.43 12.29 -16.81
N GLN A 192 6.47 12.50 -17.72
CA GLN A 192 6.41 13.66 -18.59
C GLN A 192 4.96 13.94 -18.99
N SER A 193 4.54 15.21 -18.93
CA SER A 193 3.26 15.69 -19.44
C SER A 193 3.48 17.00 -20.18
N SER A 194 3.07 17.06 -21.44
CA SER A 194 2.96 18.31 -22.20
C SER A 194 1.67 19.07 -21.89
N ASP A 195 0.69 18.39 -21.30
CA ASP A 195 -0.67 18.89 -21.15
C ASP A 195 -0.84 19.65 -19.84
N THR A 196 -1.69 20.67 -19.88
CA THR A 196 -1.97 21.54 -18.72
C THR A 196 -2.83 20.89 -17.65
N TRP A 197 -3.48 19.76 -17.96
CA TRP A 197 -4.33 19.02 -17.02
C TRP A 197 -4.29 17.52 -17.33
N LEU A 198 -4.42 16.71 -16.29
CA LEU A 198 -4.55 15.26 -16.35
C LEU A 198 -5.75 14.85 -15.51
N PHE A 199 -6.61 13.98 -16.04
CA PHE A 199 -7.70 13.38 -15.28
C PHE A 199 -7.41 11.92 -15.02
N LEU A 200 -7.59 11.50 -13.76
CA LEU A 200 -7.51 10.12 -13.34
C LEU A 200 -8.84 9.73 -12.73
N GLY A 201 -9.45 8.67 -13.24
CA GLY A 201 -10.73 8.22 -12.75
C GLY A 201 -10.83 6.69 -12.70
N VAL A 202 -11.74 6.23 -11.85
CA VAL A 202 -12.17 4.83 -11.76
C VAL A 202 -13.44 4.67 -12.57
N LYS A 203 -13.49 3.62 -13.39
CA LYS A 203 -14.63 3.31 -14.24
C LYS A 203 -15.15 1.90 -13.93
N ALA A 204 -16.47 1.73 -13.96
CA ALA A 204 -17.08 0.41 -13.78
C ALA A 204 -16.64 -0.56 -14.89
N LYS A 205 -16.33 -1.81 -14.52
CA LYS A 205 -15.93 -2.89 -15.45
C LYS A 205 -16.92 -3.07 -16.61
N SER A 206 -18.21 -3.00 -16.30
CA SER A 206 -19.29 -3.19 -17.27
C SER A 206 -19.37 -2.09 -18.33
N ALA A 207 -18.69 -0.95 -18.12
CA ALA A 207 -18.66 0.11 -19.09
C ALA A 207 -17.76 -0.27 -20.28
N PRO A 208 -18.20 -0.04 -21.53
CA PRO A 208 -17.37 -0.28 -22.69
C PRO A 208 -16.14 0.64 -22.67
N LEU A 209 -15.05 0.18 -23.29
CA LEU A 209 -13.86 0.98 -23.53
C LEU A 209 -14.20 2.02 -24.61
N GLN A 210 -13.99 3.31 -24.35
CA GLN A 210 -14.37 4.39 -25.27
C GLN A 210 -13.41 5.57 -25.16
N GLU A 211 -13.20 6.32 -26.24
CA GLU A 211 -12.30 7.48 -26.28
C GLU A 211 -12.75 8.59 -25.31
N THR A 212 -14.05 8.83 -25.18
CA THR A 212 -14.60 9.87 -24.28
C THR A 212 -15.12 9.25 -22.97
N SER A 213 -14.25 8.62 -22.21
CA SER A 213 -14.62 7.93 -20.97
C SER A 213 -14.97 8.87 -19.82
N TYR A 214 -14.42 10.08 -19.82
CA TYR A 214 -14.66 11.12 -18.80
C TYR A 214 -16.12 11.59 -18.71
N SER A 215 -16.89 11.49 -19.80
CA SER A 215 -18.31 11.86 -19.83
C SER A 215 -19.24 10.70 -19.43
N SER A 216 -18.69 9.51 -19.17
CA SER A 216 -19.49 8.37 -18.73
C SER A 216 -20.02 8.60 -17.32
N LYS A 217 -21.31 8.32 -17.10
CA LYS A 217 -21.94 8.32 -15.77
C LYS A 217 -21.28 7.33 -14.78
N SER A 218 -20.50 6.39 -15.30
CA SER A 218 -19.80 5.36 -14.52
C SER A 218 -18.36 5.73 -14.14
N THR A 219 -17.91 6.93 -14.52
CA THR A 219 -16.57 7.44 -14.24
C THR A 219 -16.61 8.35 -13.02
N TYR A 220 -15.71 8.08 -12.07
CA TYR A 220 -15.53 8.87 -10.85
C TYR A 220 -14.05 9.25 -10.74
N GLY A 221 -13.74 10.52 -10.51
CA GLY A 221 -12.35 11.01 -10.43
C GLY A 221 -12.31 12.49 -10.05
#